data_AF-A4RQV9-F1
#
_entry.id   AF-A4RQV9-F1
#
_cell.length_a   1.000
_cell.length_b   1.000
_cell.length_c   1.000
_cell.angle_alpha   90.00
_cell.angle_beta   90.00
_cell.angle_gamma   90.00
#
_symmetry.space_group_name_H-M   'P 1'
#
loop_
_entity.id
_entity.type
_entity.pdbx_description
1 polymer ?
#
loop_
_entity_poly.entity_id
_entity_poly.type
_entity_poly.pdbx_seq_one_letter_code
_entity_poly.pdbx_strand_id
1 'polypeptide(L)'
;MSRLAPRVRVARVVSVRARRASARVRASSADAPSSAARVASLRAILGLDDRALQQLDHTVEGRAVRDDVPLSVLTERVYALSSALPRACARHAFELAVERPGLLTLDTSATRAAIERAANALGGAEQLERLCAECAPAFAHLLWRVGAREGTLADCERPLRDWAAGEVGWHRVFTQRIASEWGYLLMLGRMETSVMAGKGVVYRNVKTGESVAFRKSADFGARAAAAAAATDVRR
;
A
#
# COMPACT_ATOMS: atom_id res chain seq x y z
N MET A 1 32.18 54.55 -52.57
CA MET A 1 31.03 55.03 -51.76
C MET A 1 30.16 53.81 -51.47
N SER A 2 30.34 53.04 -50.37
CA SER A 2 29.94 53.30 -48.97
C SER A 2 28.46 53.73 -48.89
N ARG A 3 27.51 53.05 -48.22
CA ARG A 3 27.56 52.32 -46.93
C ARG A 3 26.45 51.26 -46.78
N LEU A 4 26.79 50.25 -45.99
CA LEU A 4 25.96 49.15 -45.49
C LEU A 4 24.87 49.59 -44.50
N ALA A 5 23.78 48.82 -44.47
CA ALA A 5 22.73 48.87 -43.46
C ALA A 5 23.23 48.45 -42.04
N PRO A 6 22.68 49.03 -40.95
CA PRO A 6 23.12 48.73 -39.60
C PRO A 6 22.46 47.46 -39.04
N ARG A 7 23.30 46.54 -38.55
CA ARG A 7 22.93 45.45 -37.66
C ARG A 7 22.76 46.00 -36.24
N VAL A 8 21.55 45.97 -35.70
CA VAL A 8 21.30 46.27 -34.28
C VAL A 8 21.73 45.06 -33.44
N ARG A 9 22.85 45.19 -32.71
CA ARG A 9 23.22 44.31 -31.59
C ARG A 9 22.60 44.88 -30.32
N VAL A 10 21.57 44.26 -29.78
CA VAL A 10 21.13 44.53 -28.40
C VAL A 10 22.00 43.69 -27.47
N ALA A 11 22.94 44.35 -26.81
CA ALA A 11 23.76 43.77 -25.77
C ALA A 11 22.93 43.51 -24.50
N ARG A 12 23.18 42.33 -23.92
CA ARG A 12 22.66 41.78 -22.68
C ARG A 12 22.80 42.77 -21.50
N VAL A 13 21.69 43.33 -21.02
CA VAL A 13 21.61 43.88 -19.66
C VAL A 13 21.24 42.72 -18.73
N VAL A 14 22.25 41.93 -18.33
CA VAL A 14 22.08 40.94 -17.26
C VAL A 14 22.04 41.72 -15.95
N SER A 15 20.83 41.98 -15.48
CA SER A 15 20.60 42.69 -14.22
C SER A 15 21.22 41.93 -13.04
N VAL A 16 21.93 42.67 -12.20
CA VAL A 16 22.54 42.24 -10.91
C VAL A 16 21.50 41.64 -9.94
N ARG A 17 20.20 41.74 -10.23
CA ARG A 17 19.09 41.09 -9.51
C ARG A 17 19.08 39.56 -9.64
N ALA A 18 19.62 38.98 -10.71
CA ALA A 18 19.64 37.52 -10.86
C ALA A 18 20.56 36.81 -9.85
N ARG A 19 21.61 37.48 -9.35
CA ARG A 19 22.56 36.87 -8.39
C ARG A 19 22.04 36.83 -6.95
N ARG A 20 21.11 37.72 -6.57
CA ARG A 20 20.46 37.67 -5.24
C ARG A 20 19.33 36.65 -5.14
N ALA A 21 18.78 36.19 -6.28
CA ALA A 21 17.81 35.10 -6.29
C ALA A 21 18.49 33.73 -6.07
N SER A 22 19.66 33.50 -6.66
CA SER A 22 20.41 32.23 -6.48
C SER A 22 21.00 32.05 -5.09
N ALA A 23 21.23 33.13 -4.34
CA ALA A 23 21.64 33.05 -2.93
C ALA A 23 20.47 32.77 -1.96
N ARG A 24 19.22 33.08 -2.35
CA ARG A 24 18.01 32.71 -1.59
C ARG A 24 17.49 31.31 -1.91
N VAL A 25 17.80 30.78 -3.09
CA VAL A 25 17.45 29.39 -3.48
C VAL A 25 18.42 28.36 -2.87
N ARG A 26 19.55 28.78 -2.29
CA ARG A 26 20.45 27.90 -1.50
C ARG A 26 20.24 27.96 0.01
N ALA A 27 19.22 28.66 0.48
CA ALA A 27 18.86 28.78 1.90
C ALA A 27 17.47 28.21 2.22
N SER A 28 17.00 27.23 1.44
CA SER A 28 15.85 26.37 1.80
C SER A 28 16.14 24.88 1.56
N SER A 29 17.41 24.49 1.66
CA SER A 29 17.84 23.08 1.68
C SER A 29 18.08 22.56 3.11
N ALA A 30 17.71 23.35 4.11
CA ALA A 30 17.46 22.86 5.47
C ALA A 30 15.97 22.50 5.53
N ASP A 31 15.65 21.30 6.02
CA ASP A 31 14.31 20.70 6.13
C ASP A 31 13.85 19.82 4.95
N ALA A 32 14.79 19.13 4.28
CA ALA A 32 14.46 17.74 3.97
C ALA A 32 14.32 17.05 5.35
N PRO A 33 13.15 16.52 5.73
CA PRO A 33 13.03 15.79 6.98
C PRO A 33 14.13 14.73 6.99
N SER A 34 14.86 14.63 8.10
CA SER A 34 15.80 13.52 8.26
C SER A 34 15.07 12.23 7.90
N SER A 35 15.76 11.26 7.29
CA SER A 35 15.12 9.98 6.89
C SER A 35 14.26 9.40 8.02
N ALA A 36 14.71 9.55 9.27
CA ALA A 36 13.94 9.22 10.47
C ALA A 36 12.63 10.03 10.65
N ALA A 37 12.64 11.35 10.49
CA ALA A 37 11.44 12.19 10.58
C ALA A 37 10.43 11.91 9.45
N ARG A 38 10.92 11.58 8.24
CA ARG A 38 10.06 11.14 7.14
C ARG A 38 9.39 9.81 7.47
N VAL A 39 10.16 8.82 7.94
CA VAL A 39 9.62 7.51 8.35
C VAL A 39 8.60 7.66 9.48
N ALA A 40 8.84 8.52 10.47
CA ALA A 40 7.87 8.80 11.53
C ALA A 40 6.55 9.37 10.97
N SER A 41 6.64 10.28 9.99
CA SER A 41 5.45 10.84 9.33
C SER A 41 4.71 9.79 8.49
N LEU A 42 5.42 8.92 7.78
CA LEU A 42 4.83 7.80 7.04
C LEU A 42 4.08 6.85 7.97
N ARG A 43 4.69 6.50 9.12
CA ARG A 43 4.05 5.68 10.16
C ARG A 43 2.75 6.31 10.63
N ALA A 44 2.71 7.62 10.84
CA ALA A 44 1.51 8.33 11.24
C ALA A 44 0.43 8.33 10.14
N ILE A 45 0.81 8.60 8.89
CA ILE A 45 -0.15 8.71 7.77
C ILE A 45 -0.76 7.36 7.42
N LEU A 46 0.03 6.29 7.40
CA LEU A 46 -0.39 4.96 6.96
C LEU A 46 -0.67 3.99 8.12
N GLY A 47 -0.58 4.46 9.38
CA GLY A 47 -0.76 3.62 10.56
C GLY A 47 0.25 2.46 10.64
N LEU A 48 1.48 2.67 10.17
CA LEU A 48 2.48 1.59 10.03
C LEU A 48 3.10 1.24 11.37
N ASP A 49 3.08 -0.04 11.71
CA ASP A 49 4.08 -0.63 12.59
C ASP A 49 5.36 -1.00 11.79
N ASP A 50 6.37 -1.52 12.48
CA ASP A 50 7.62 -1.92 11.82
C ASP A 50 7.42 -3.01 10.77
N ARG A 51 6.37 -3.82 10.88
CA ARG A 51 6.09 -4.93 9.96
C ARG A 51 5.42 -4.43 8.69
N ALA A 52 4.46 -3.51 8.83
CA ALA A 52 3.82 -2.83 7.72
C ALA A 52 4.84 -2.00 6.93
N LEU A 53 5.80 -1.37 7.63
CA LEU A 53 6.91 -0.67 6.98
C LEU A 53 7.81 -1.63 6.18
N GLN A 54 8.22 -2.77 6.78
CA GLN A 54 8.98 -3.80 6.05
C GLN A 54 8.23 -4.33 4.83
N GLN A 55 6.90 -4.48 4.92
CA GLN A 55 6.08 -4.94 3.81
C GLN A 55 6.10 -3.97 2.62
N LEU A 56 6.12 -2.65 2.86
CA LEU A 56 6.28 -1.66 1.78
C LEU A 56 7.60 -1.86 1.02
N ASP A 57 8.68 -2.18 1.73
CA ASP A 57 10.02 -2.33 1.15
C ASP A 57 10.13 -3.50 0.17
N HIS A 58 9.22 -4.48 0.26
CA HIS A 58 9.22 -5.66 -0.58
C HIS A 58 8.79 -5.38 -2.03
N THR A 59 8.15 -4.24 -2.30
CA THR A 59 7.62 -3.89 -3.64
C THR A 59 8.28 -2.62 -4.18
N VAL A 60 8.33 -2.47 -5.51
CA VAL A 60 8.85 -1.25 -6.14
C VAL A 60 7.95 -0.07 -5.80
N GLU A 61 6.64 -0.29 -5.86
CA GLU A 61 5.60 0.69 -5.56
C GLU A 61 5.64 1.11 -4.09
N GLY A 62 5.87 0.18 -3.16
CA GLY A 62 5.98 0.49 -1.73
C GLY A 62 7.23 1.30 -1.40
N ARG A 63 8.38 1.00 -2.03
CA ARG A 63 9.57 1.85 -1.93
C ARG A 63 9.34 3.25 -2.51
N ALA A 64 8.63 3.37 -3.63
CA ALA A 64 8.27 4.67 -4.19
C ALA A 64 7.33 5.47 -3.26
N VAL A 65 6.34 4.81 -2.65
CA VAL A 65 5.48 5.42 -1.61
C VAL A 65 6.31 5.90 -0.42
N ARG A 66 7.28 5.10 0.03
CA ARG A 66 8.16 5.42 1.14
C ARG A 66 9.10 6.58 0.83
N ASP A 67 9.75 6.58 -0.32
CA ASP A 67 10.90 7.45 -0.58
C ASP A 67 10.57 8.64 -1.48
N ASP A 68 9.68 8.47 -2.45
CA ASP A 68 9.52 9.41 -3.57
C ASP A 68 8.24 10.25 -3.49
N VAL A 69 7.15 9.70 -2.94
CA VAL A 69 5.86 10.42 -2.88
C VAL A 69 5.92 11.51 -1.80
N PRO A 70 5.59 12.78 -2.10
CA PRO A 70 5.50 13.82 -1.07
C PRO A 70 4.46 13.47 0.00
N LEU A 71 4.77 13.74 1.29
CA LEU A 71 3.89 13.36 2.41
C LEU A 71 2.49 13.99 2.34
N SER A 72 2.39 15.21 1.82
CA SER A 72 1.11 15.89 1.57
C SER A 72 0.27 15.15 0.53
N VAL A 73 0.90 14.76 -0.59
CA VAL A 73 0.27 13.98 -1.66
C VAL A 73 -0.12 12.59 -1.16
N LEU A 74 0.72 11.95 -0.35
CA LEU A 74 0.39 10.67 0.26
C LEU A 74 -0.86 10.77 1.14
N THR A 75 -0.94 11.81 1.97
CA THR A 75 -2.11 12.06 2.83
C THR A 75 -3.38 12.23 1.99
N GLU A 76 -3.30 13.01 0.92
CA GLU A 76 -4.42 13.20 -0.02
C GLU A 76 -4.87 11.88 -0.65
N ARG A 77 -3.93 11.05 -1.13
CA ARG A 77 -4.24 9.77 -1.77
C ARG A 77 -4.82 8.74 -0.81
N VAL A 78 -4.34 8.71 0.43
CA VAL A 78 -4.91 7.87 1.49
C VAL A 78 -6.33 8.31 1.81
N TYR A 79 -6.57 9.61 1.89
CA TYR A 79 -7.91 10.16 2.08
C TYR A 79 -8.82 9.86 0.88
N ALA A 80 -8.33 10.00 -0.35
CA ALA A 80 -9.07 9.64 -1.55
C ALA A 80 -9.47 8.15 -1.56
N LEU A 81 -8.55 7.26 -1.19
CA LEU A 81 -8.83 5.84 -1.04
C LEU A 81 -9.89 5.58 0.04
N SER A 82 -9.70 6.12 1.24
CA SER A 82 -10.63 5.93 2.35
C SER A 82 -12.02 6.50 2.07
N SER A 83 -12.12 7.63 1.36
CA SER A 83 -13.39 8.31 1.09
C SER A 83 -14.18 7.71 -0.07
N ALA A 84 -13.49 7.07 -1.01
CA ALA A 84 -14.13 6.39 -2.13
C ALA A 84 -14.58 4.96 -1.79
N LEU A 85 -13.98 4.33 -0.76
CA LEU A 85 -14.39 3.02 -0.28
C LEU A 85 -15.74 3.09 0.44
N PRO A 86 -16.57 2.03 0.37
CA PRO A 86 -17.74 1.95 1.23
C PRO A 86 -17.36 1.98 2.71
N ARG A 87 -18.28 2.41 3.57
CA ARG A 87 -17.98 2.71 4.98
C ARG A 87 -17.39 1.51 5.74
N ALA A 88 -17.87 0.30 5.46
CA ALA A 88 -17.34 -0.93 6.04
C ALA A 88 -15.89 -1.23 5.65
N CYS A 89 -15.49 -0.78 4.44
CA CYS A 89 -14.16 -0.96 3.87
C CYS A 89 -13.19 0.17 4.23
N ALA A 90 -13.70 1.39 4.41
CA ALA A 90 -12.90 2.59 4.67
C ALA A 90 -11.98 2.44 5.89
N ARG A 91 -12.43 1.75 6.94
CA ARG A 91 -11.63 1.44 8.14
C ARG A 91 -10.40 0.57 7.84
N HIS A 92 -10.38 -0.13 6.70
CA HIS A 92 -9.30 -1.00 6.26
C HIS A 92 -8.40 -0.33 5.20
N ALA A 93 -8.58 0.96 4.88
CA ALA A 93 -7.85 1.64 3.83
C ALA A 93 -6.31 1.53 3.98
N PHE A 94 -5.80 1.60 5.21
CA PHE A 94 -4.38 1.39 5.49
C PHE A 94 -3.92 -0.04 5.14
N GLU A 95 -4.75 -1.04 5.44
CA GLU A 95 -4.42 -2.43 5.15
C GLU A 95 -4.33 -2.66 3.65
N LEU A 96 -5.27 -2.08 2.89
CA LEU A 96 -5.27 -2.13 1.44
C LEU A 96 -4.04 -1.43 0.85
N ALA A 97 -3.71 -0.26 1.38
CA ALA A 97 -2.58 0.55 0.93
C ALA A 97 -1.23 -0.13 1.20
N VAL A 98 -1.05 -0.77 2.36
CA VAL A 98 0.19 -1.48 2.69
C VAL A 98 0.33 -2.76 1.87
N GLU A 99 -0.76 -3.51 1.69
CA GLU A 99 -0.75 -4.74 0.90
C GLU A 99 -0.53 -4.46 -0.59
N ARG A 100 -1.17 -3.41 -1.13
CA ARG A 100 -1.04 -2.97 -2.53
C ARG A 100 -0.73 -1.47 -2.59
N PRO A 101 0.55 -1.08 -2.43
CA PRO A 101 0.97 0.32 -2.47
C PRO A 101 0.68 1.02 -3.80
N GLY A 102 0.54 0.24 -4.88
CA GLY A 102 0.08 0.74 -6.18
C GLY A 102 -1.25 1.50 -6.10
N LEU A 103 -2.15 1.16 -5.16
CA LEU A 103 -3.41 1.90 -4.98
C LEU A 103 -3.18 3.38 -4.62
N LEU A 104 -2.03 3.69 -4.03
CA LEU A 104 -1.59 5.04 -3.68
C LEU A 104 -0.79 5.71 -4.79
N THR A 105 -0.71 5.14 -5.99
CA THR A 105 -0.15 5.84 -7.16
C THR A 105 -1.23 6.48 -8.03
N LEU A 106 -2.50 6.11 -7.81
CA LEU A 106 -3.67 6.67 -8.46
C LEU A 106 -3.95 8.10 -7.97
N ASP A 107 -4.51 8.92 -8.84
CA ASP A 107 -5.16 10.17 -8.44
C ASP A 107 -6.58 9.92 -7.90
N THR A 108 -7.18 10.95 -7.30
CA THR A 108 -8.50 10.87 -6.66
C THR A 108 -9.60 10.39 -7.61
N SER A 109 -9.57 10.78 -8.89
CA SER A 109 -10.56 10.37 -9.88
C SER A 109 -10.38 8.89 -10.23
N ALA A 110 -9.15 8.48 -10.50
CA ALA A 110 -8.79 7.11 -10.82
C ALA A 110 -9.06 6.15 -9.65
N THR A 111 -8.86 6.59 -8.40
CA THR A 111 -9.21 5.82 -7.21
C THR A 111 -10.71 5.53 -7.13
N ARG A 112 -11.56 6.54 -7.37
CA ARG A 112 -13.02 6.34 -7.37
C ARG A 112 -13.45 5.40 -8.48
N ALA A 113 -12.96 5.61 -9.70
CA ALA A 113 -13.25 4.75 -10.83
C ALA A 113 -12.80 3.29 -10.59
N ALA A 114 -11.64 3.09 -9.95
CA ALA A 114 -11.16 1.76 -9.60
C ALA A 114 -12.10 1.02 -8.63
N ILE A 115 -12.65 1.73 -7.63
CA ILE A 115 -13.57 1.13 -6.66
C ILE A 115 -14.93 0.81 -7.31
N GLU A 116 -15.45 1.71 -8.14
CA GLU A 116 -16.69 1.49 -8.91
C GLU A 116 -16.55 0.28 -9.84
N ARG A 117 -15.43 0.18 -10.57
CA ARG A 117 -15.14 -0.99 -11.42
C ARG A 117 -15.03 -2.28 -10.62
N ALA A 118 -14.35 -2.24 -9.47
CA ALA A 118 -14.26 -3.41 -8.61
C ALA A 118 -15.65 -3.84 -8.10
N ALA A 119 -16.50 -2.90 -7.69
CA ALA A 119 -17.87 -3.20 -7.29
C ALA A 119 -18.65 -3.88 -8.42
N ASN A 120 -18.57 -3.34 -9.64
CA ASN A 120 -19.25 -3.92 -10.81
C ASN A 120 -18.73 -5.32 -11.15
N ALA A 121 -17.41 -5.51 -11.13
CA ALA A 121 -16.79 -6.80 -11.44
C ALA A 121 -17.10 -7.89 -10.39
N LEU A 122 -17.32 -7.49 -9.13
CA LEU A 122 -17.64 -8.41 -8.03
C LEU A 122 -19.15 -8.68 -7.90
N GLY A 123 -20.00 -8.08 -8.72
CA GLY A 123 -21.45 -8.28 -8.65
C GLY A 123 -22.18 -7.33 -7.69
N GLY A 124 -21.55 -6.23 -7.29
CA GLY A 124 -22.17 -5.14 -6.53
C GLY A 124 -21.37 -4.68 -5.32
N ALA A 125 -21.84 -3.59 -4.70
CA ALA A 125 -21.23 -2.99 -3.52
C ALA A 125 -21.26 -3.93 -2.29
N GLU A 126 -22.33 -4.72 -2.12
CA GLU A 126 -22.48 -5.65 -1.00
C GLU A 126 -21.39 -6.74 -1.02
N GLN A 127 -21.10 -7.32 -2.19
CA GLN A 127 -20.04 -8.32 -2.31
C GLN A 127 -18.66 -7.71 -2.07
N LEU A 128 -18.44 -6.48 -2.56
CA LEU A 128 -17.22 -5.73 -2.30
C LEU A 128 -17.01 -5.51 -0.80
N GLU A 129 -18.06 -5.06 -0.09
CA GLU A 129 -18.03 -4.85 1.36
C GLU A 129 -17.76 -6.15 2.12
N ARG A 130 -18.45 -7.23 1.74
CA ARG A 130 -18.28 -8.56 2.34
C ARG A 130 -16.84 -9.04 2.22
N LEU A 131 -16.26 -9.02 1.02
CA LEU A 131 -14.89 -9.49 0.76
C LEU A 131 -13.85 -8.62 1.46
N CYS A 132 -14.02 -7.30 1.46
CA CYS A 132 -13.11 -6.40 2.16
C CYS A 132 -13.15 -6.60 3.69
N ALA A 133 -14.34 -6.75 4.26
CA ALA A 133 -14.50 -7.01 5.69
C ALA A 133 -14.00 -8.40 6.10
N GLU A 134 -14.16 -9.40 5.23
CA GLU A 134 -13.67 -10.76 5.46
C GLU A 134 -12.14 -10.82 5.48
N CYS A 135 -11.49 -10.21 4.49
CA CYS A 135 -10.03 -10.18 4.39
C CYS A 135 -9.54 -9.00 3.55
N ALA A 136 -9.28 -7.87 4.20
CA ALA A 136 -8.82 -6.66 3.52
C ALA A 136 -7.51 -6.88 2.73
N PRO A 137 -6.46 -7.54 3.25
CA PRO A 137 -5.24 -7.75 2.46
C PRO A 137 -5.52 -8.56 1.18
N ALA A 138 -6.26 -9.68 1.24
CA ALA A 138 -6.61 -10.42 0.03
C ALA A 138 -7.46 -9.57 -0.93
N PHE A 139 -8.42 -8.81 -0.41
CA PHE A 139 -9.25 -7.90 -1.19
C PHE A 139 -8.44 -6.81 -1.91
N ALA A 140 -7.34 -6.33 -1.32
CA ALA A 140 -6.47 -5.34 -1.96
C ALA A 140 -5.98 -5.81 -3.34
N HIS A 141 -5.70 -7.10 -3.50
CA HIS A 141 -5.30 -7.68 -4.79
C HIS A 141 -6.44 -7.71 -5.79
N LEU A 142 -7.67 -8.04 -5.37
CA LEU A 142 -8.85 -7.93 -6.24
C LEU A 142 -9.03 -6.48 -6.69
N LEU A 143 -9.08 -5.53 -5.75
CA LEU A 143 -9.23 -4.10 -6.05
C LEU A 143 -8.14 -3.61 -7.02
N TRP A 144 -6.90 -4.07 -6.85
CA TRP A 144 -5.82 -3.73 -7.77
C TRP A 144 -6.01 -4.35 -9.16
N ARG A 145 -6.36 -5.63 -9.25
CA ARG A 145 -6.48 -6.36 -10.52
C ARG A 145 -7.68 -5.91 -11.34
N VAL A 146 -8.87 -5.92 -10.73
CA VAL A 146 -10.13 -5.64 -11.45
C VAL A 146 -10.52 -4.16 -11.40
N GLY A 147 -10.09 -3.45 -10.35
CA GLY A 147 -10.36 -2.02 -10.21
C GLY A 147 -9.30 -1.16 -10.89
N ALA A 148 -8.07 -1.20 -10.38
CA ALA A 148 -7.00 -0.28 -10.80
C ALA A 148 -6.37 -0.64 -12.16
N ARG A 149 -6.25 -1.93 -12.47
CA ARG A 149 -5.67 -2.42 -13.73
C ARG A 149 -6.70 -2.76 -14.81
N GLU A 150 -7.97 -2.50 -14.53
CA GLU A 150 -9.09 -2.70 -15.47
C GLU A 150 -9.19 -4.13 -16.02
N GLY A 151 -8.71 -5.11 -15.25
CA GLY A 151 -8.88 -6.53 -15.57
C GLY A 151 -10.28 -7.04 -15.23
N THR A 152 -10.54 -8.27 -15.63
CA THR A 152 -11.75 -9.01 -15.23
C THR A 152 -11.44 -9.96 -14.08
N LEU A 153 -12.47 -10.49 -13.42
CA LEU A 153 -12.28 -11.56 -12.44
C LEU A 153 -11.57 -12.76 -13.07
N ALA A 154 -11.83 -13.07 -14.35
CA ALA A 154 -11.19 -14.18 -15.03
C ALA A 154 -9.66 -14.02 -15.12
N ASP A 155 -9.13 -12.79 -15.12
CA ASP A 155 -7.70 -12.50 -15.17
C ASP A 155 -6.99 -12.66 -13.82
N CYS A 156 -7.75 -12.81 -12.74
CA CYS A 156 -7.19 -13.04 -11.41
C CYS A 156 -6.67 -14.47 -11.27
N GLU A 157 -5.66 -14.63 -10.41
CA GLU A 157 -5.15 -15.93 -10.00
C GLU A 157 -6.31 -16.77 -9.43
N ARG A 158 -6.38 -18.05 -9.83
CA ARG A 158 -7.48 -18.95 -9.45
C ARG A 158 -7.88 -18.85 -7.96
N PRO A 159 -6.96 -18.87 -6.98
CA PRO A 159 -7.34 -18.78 -5.56
C PRO A 159 -8.03 -17.47 -5.17
N LEU A 160 -7.75 -16.34 -5.84
CA LEU A 160 -8.48 -15.09 -5.63
C LEU A 160 -9.89 -15.18 -6.21
N ARG A 161 -10.06 -15.81 -7.38
CA ARG A 161 -11.37 -16.01 -8.02
C ARG A 161 -12.25 -16.96 -7.20
N ASP A 162 -11.71 -18.12 -6.86
CA ASP A 162 -12.41 -19.15 -6.09
C ASP A 162 -12.82 -18.57 -4.72
N TRP A 163 -11.97 -17.74 -4.10
CA TRP A 163 -12.32 -17.02 -2.87
C TRP A 163 -13.41 -15.96 -3.09
N ALA A 164 -13.28 -15.13 -4.13
CA ALA A 164 -14.28 -14.11 -4.46
C ALA A 164 -15.67 -14.73 -4.74
N ALA A 165 -15.69 -15.92 -5.32
CA ALA A 165 -16.90 -16.73 -5.57
C ALA A 165 -17.43 -17.44 -4.32
N GLY A 166 -16.68 -17.46 -3.21
CA GLY A 166 -17.05 -18.15 -1.97
C GLY A 166 -16.81 -19.66 -1.99
N GLU A 167 -16.08 -20.18 -2.97
CA GLU A 167 -15.76 -21.61 -3.09
C GLU A 167 -14.65 -22.04 -2.12
N VAL A 168 -13.77 -21.11 -1.77
CA VAL A 168 -12.69 -21.32 -0.79
C VAL A 168 -12.58 -20.16 0.19
N GLY A 169 -11.97 -20.40 1.35
CA GLY A 169 -11.67 -19.34 2.31
C GLY A 169 -10.48 -18.46 1.89
N TRP A 170 -10.44 -17.23 2.42
CA TRP A 170 -9.38 -16.25 2.15
C TRP A 170 -7.96 -16.79 2.41
N HIS A 171 -7.78 -17.73 3.33
CA HIS A 171 -6.48 -18.34 3.64
C HIS A 171 -5.82 -18.96 2.39
N ARG A 172 -6.60 -19.43 1.41
CA ARG A 172 -6.08 -19.99 0.15
C ARG A 172 -5.26 -18.98 -0.63
N VAL A 173 -5.67 -17.71 -0.62
CA VAL A 173 -4.94 -16.60 -1.26
C VAL A 173 -3.51 -16.49 -0.73
N PHE A 174 -3.32 -16.74 0.57
CA PHE A 174 -2.01 -16.68 1.23
C PHE A 174 -1.21 -17.96 1.06
N THR A 175 -1.84 -19.14 1.14
CA THR A 175 -1.14 -20.42 0.88
C THR A 175 -0.53 -20.49 -0.51
N GLN A 176 -1.19 -19.83 -1.48
CA GLN A 176 -0.75 -19.75 -2.87
C GLN A 176 0.12 -18.52 -3.14
N ARG A 177 0.50 -17.79 -2.08
CA ARG A 177 1.44 -16.65 -2.10
C ARG A 177 1.02 -15.50 -3.00
N ILE A 178 -0.29 -15.30 -3.14
CA ILE A 178 -0.81 -14.16 -3.89
C ILE A 178 -0.74 -12.92 -3.01
N ALA A 179 -1.19 -13.04 -1.76
CA ALA A 179 -1.08 -12.00 -0.75
C ALA A 179 0.09 -12.23 0.21
N SER A 180 0.48 -11.16 0.90
CA SER A 180 1.69 -11.11 1.71
C SER A 180 1.55 -11.90 3.02
N GLU A 181 2.70 -12.32 3.53
CA GLU A 181 2.80 -12.90 4.87
C GLU A 181 2.35 -11.89 5.95
N TRP A 182 2.65 -10.60 5.78
CA TRP A 182 2.18 -9.54 6.67
C TRP A 182 0.65 -9.52 6.75
N GLY A 183 -0.03 -9.55 5.59
CA GLY A 183 -1.48 -9.58 5.52
C GLY A 183 -2.05 -10.83 6.18
N TYR A 184 -1.40 -11.98 6.00
CA TYR A 184 -1.81 -13.22 6.65
C TYR A 184 -1.72 -13.12 8.18
N LEU A 185 -0.59 -12.64 8.71
CA LEU A 185 -0.38 -12.48 10.16
C LEU A 185 -1.33 -11.45 10.77
N LEU A 186 -1.62 -10.37 10.06
CA LEU A 186 -2.61 -9.38 10.46
C LEU A 186 -4.00 -10.03 10.61
N MET A 187 -4.41 -10.83 9.63
CA MET A 187 -5.70 -11.54 9.68
C MET A 187 -5.74 -12.60 10.78
N LEU A 188 -4.64 -13.31 10.98
CA LEU A 188 -4.50 -14.26 12.08
C LEU A 188 -4.55 -13.60 13.45
N GLY A 189 -4.00 -12.40 13.63
CA GLY A 189 -4.09 -11.66 14.89
C GLY A 189 -5.53 -11.29 15.30
N ARG A 190 -6.48 -11.36 14.36
CA ARG A 190 -7.93 -11.17 14.60
C ARG A 190 -8.63 -12.46 15.03
N MET A 191 -7.94 -13.59 15.02
CA MET A 191 -8.47 -14.92 15.26
C MET A 191 -7.66 -15.65 16.34
N GLU A 192 -8.24 -16.65 17.00
CA GLU A 192 -7.48 -17.50 17.91
C GLU A 192 -6.52 -18.40 17.11
N THR A 193 -5.23 -18.39 17.46
CA THR A 193 -4.19 -19.10 16.70
C THR A 193 -3.24 -19.89 17.59
N SER A 194 -2.72 -20.99 17.04
CA SER A 194 -1.63 -21.78 17.63
C SER A 194 -0.47 -21.86 16.65
N VAL A 195 0.75 -21.57 17.12
CA VAL A 195 1.99 -21.68 16.35
C VAL A 195 2.55 -23.10 16.49
N MET A 196 2.78 -23.80 15.37
CA MET A 196 3.44 -25.11 15.37
C MET A 196 4.86 -25.00 14.79
N ALA A 197 5.85 -25.57 15.48
CA ALA A 197 7.26 -25.53 15.10
C ALA A 197 7.68 -26.74 14.23
N GLY A 198 8.47 -26.50 13.17
CA GLY A 198 9.02 -27.52 12.26
C GLY A 198 10.09 -26.96 11.29
N LYS A 199 10.36 -27.62 10.14
CA LYS A 199 11.25 -27.12 9.06
C LYS A 199 10.76 -25.81 8.39
N GLY A 200 9.60 -25.30 8.81
CA GLY A 200 9.02 -23.98 8.58
C GLY A 200 8.11 -23.63 9.75
N VAL A 201 7.66 -22.37 9.84
CA VAL A 201 6.65 -21.98 10.84
C VAL A 201 5.28 -22.19 10.20
N VAL A 202 4.43 -22.95 10.89
CA VAL A 202 3.04 -23.20 10.48
C VAL A 202 2.14 -22.48 11.45
N TYR A 203 1.28 -21.62 10.92
CA TYR A 203 0.26 -20.97 11.73
C TYR A 203 -1.05 -21.67 11.49
N ARG A 204 -1.70 -22.08 12.58
CA ARG A 204 -3.01 -22.72 12.53
C ARG A 204 -4.04 -21.80 13.17
N ASN A 205 -5.13 -21.59 12.45
CA ASN A 205 -6.34 -21.00 13.01
C ASN A 205 -7.03 -22.04 13.90
N VAL A 206 -7.17 -21.75 15.20
CA VAL A 206 -7.78 -22.69 16.15
C VAL A 206 -9.26 -22.89 15.86
N LYS A 207 -9.95 -21.83 15.42
CA LYS A 207 -11.40 -21.85 15.14
C LYS A 207 -11.75 -22.65 13.88
N THR A 208 -10.96 -22.52 12.81
CA THR A 208 -11.23 -23.20 11.54
C THR A 208 -10.41 -24.48 11.34
N GLY A 209 -9.36 -24.69 12.14
CA GLY A 209 -8.44 -25.81 12.01
C GLY A 209 -7.44 -25.67 10.85
N GLU A 210 -7.56 -24.63 10.02
CA GLU A 210 -6.76 -24.42 8.81
C GLU A 210 -5.34 -23.93 9.12
N SER A 211 -4.37 -24.30 8.28
CA SER A 211 -2.96 -23.98 8.53
C SER A 211 -2.21 -23.51 7.29
N VAL A 212 -1.31 -22.53 7.46
CA VAL A 212 -0.42 -22.02 6.39
C VAL A 212 1.04 -22.12 6.83
N ALA A 213 1.88 -22.65 5.93
CA ALA A 213 3.31 -22.79 6.14
C ALA A 213 4.09 -21.79 5.29
N PHE A 214 4.91 -20.96 5.93
CA PHE A 214 5.91 -20.14 5.24
C PHE A 214 7.29 -20.79 5.43
N ARG A 215 8.11 -20.82 4.36
CA ARG A 215 9.49 -21.34 4.46
C ARG A 215 10.29 -20.39 5.34
N LYS A 216 11.19 -20.94 6.17
CA LYS A 216 12.12 -20.16 7.01
C LYS A 216 12.84 -19.09 6.17
N SER A 217 12.52 -17.82 6.39
CA SER A 217 13.56 -16.80 6.46
C SER A 217 14.12 -16.83 7.89
N ALA A 218 15.41 -16.59 8.06
CA ALA A 218 16.13 -16.85 9.33
C ALA A 218 15.59 -16.08 10.55
N ASP A 219 14.70 -15.11 10.34
CA ASP A 219 14.21 -14.17 11.34
C ASP A 219 12.72 -14.44 11.74
N PHE A 220 12.09 -15.46 11.16
CA PHE A 220 10.64 -15.59 11.16
C PHE A 220 10.00 -16.17 12.45
N GLY A 221 10.65 -17.16 13.09
CA GLY A 221 10.06 -17.86 14.25
C GLY A 221 9.88 -16.99 15.49
N ALA A 222 10.76 -16.01 15.70
CA ALA A 222 10.67 -15.06 16.80
C ALA A 222 9.56 -14.01 16.58
N ARG A 223 9.30 -13.65 15.32
CA ARG A 223 8.34 -12.60 14.91
C ARG A 223 6.88 -13.05 15.10
N ALA A 224 6.61 -14.34 14.90
CA ALA A 224 5.31 -14.98 15.11
C ALA A 224 4.82 -14.87 16.56
N ALA A 225 5.68 -15.25 17.51
CA ALA A 225 5.37 -15.28 18.93
C ALA A 225 5.11 -13.88 19.49
N ALA A 226 5.85 -12.87 19.02
CA ALA A 226 5.63 -11.47 19.40
C ALA A 226 4.28 -10.91 18.89
N ALA A 227 3.77 -11.41 17.76
CA ALA A 227 2.48 -10.99 17.20
C ALA A 227 1.31 -11.44 18.09
N ALA A 228 1.36 -12.71 18.52
CA ALA A 228 0.33 -13.29 19.36
C ALA A 228 0.35 -12.67 20.78
N ALA A 229 1.53 -12.39 21.33
CA ALA A 229 1.69 -11.78 22.65
C ALA A 229 1.22 -10.32 22.73
N ALA A 230 1.33 -9.54 21.65
CA ALA A 230 0.90 -8.13 21.64
C ALA A 230 -0.63 -7.95 21.71
N THR A 231 -1.39 -8.98 21.33
CA THR A 231 -2.87 -8.97 21.37
C THR A 231 -3.41 -9.25 22.78
N ASP A 232 -2.68 -10.00 23.61
CA ASP A 232 -3.07 -10.30 25.00
C ASP A 232 -2.93 -9.09 25.94
N VAL A 233 -2.08 -8.13 25.62
CA VAL A 233 -1.84 -6.93 26.46
C VAL A 233 -2.89 -5.83 26.25
N ARG A 234 -3.77 -5.96 25.24
CA ARG A 234 -4.83 -4.97 24.94
C ARG A 234 -6.25 -5.43 25.34
N ARG A 235 -6.37 -6.49 26.15
CA ARG A 235 -7.65 -6.92 26.75
C ARG A 235 -7.73 -6.52 28.21
#